data_AF-A0A3D0ZXA0-F1
#
_entry.id   AF-A0A3D0ZXA0-F1
#
_cell.length_a   1.000
_cell.length_b   1.000
_cell.length_c   1.000
_cell.angle_alpha   90.00
_cell.angle_beta   90.00
_cell.angle_gamma   90.00
#
_symmetry.space_group_name_H-M   'P 1'
#
loop_
_entity.id
_entity.type
_entity.pdbx_description
1 polymer ?
#
loop_
_entity_poly.entity_id
_entity_poly.type
_entity_poly.pdbx_seq_one_letter_code
_entity_poly.pdbx_strand_id
1 'polypeptide(L)'
;MIPVKPISLFLARWQRFLAELEENKFEHLAFVGAGAGGVELCLAVDHFFRRRPSHLIPSIQLVGEAPIMLKEFPAGVRRRFEREIAAKDVSFHANFHAVCHEDGRLYASDGRQLAADKVFCVTHASAQKWFRESGLSVDQEGFILIRETLQTDSFDNVFAVGDCASLILHKRPKAGVFAVRQGKPLYLNIRNFLHSNSLLSFRPQKHYLSLISTGAKHAVASRNGLSVGGDWVWSLKNWIDRRFMRRFSDLPAMENRPVSPLLQEFDEQMICGGCGSKVSADLLSDVIGELLGDAAPTDDAAYVDVLDGKQLIQSVDHFRSIIDDPYLQARIAVCHAFSDIYACGGQADSALAALTLPFAKPDITRGLLTQIMRGVLHQLDEEGARLLGGHTSEGVELSIGFTVNGFVEKSKAWPKSAVKPADVLILTKPLGTGTLLAANMQYRARGDWVQGAIESMLLSNREAARVLSRYNIHACTDITGFGLGGHLEEMLGQSFGAEIAVSSLPVLPGALDCLGEGLQSSLHASNRRSLRHQQSPAIFYDPQTSGGLLVALPEDEAGRCVTDLCRAGYHNAAVIGAINDSSKVSLR
;
A
#
# COMPACT_ATOMS: atom_id res chain seq x y z
N MET A 1 -5.46 -8.65 -27.05
CA MET A 1 -6.39 -7.60 -26.57
C MET A 1 -5.81 -6.81 -25.39
N ILE A 2 -6.12 -5.51 -25.27
CA ILE A 2 -5.71 -4.59 -24.21
C ILE A 2 -6.97 -3.98 -23.57
N PRO A 3 -7.48 -4.55 -22.45
CA PRO A 3 -8.63 -3.98 -21.76
C PRO A 3 -8.26 -2.69 -21.02
N VAL A 4 -9.06 -1.63 -21.18
CA VAL A 4 -8.84 -0.36 -20.48
C VAL A 4 -9.35 -0.39 -19.04
N LYS A 5 -10.38 -1.19 -18.76
CA LYS A 5 -10.90 -1.40 -17.41
C LYS A 5 -10.44 -2.76 -16.85
N PRO A 6 -10.15 -2.87 -15.55
CA PRO A 6 -10.05 -1.78 -14.56
C PRO A 6 -8.86 -0.84 -14.87
N ILE A 7 -9.06 0.46 -14.66
CA ILE A 7 -8.10 1.51 -15.06
C ILE A 7 -6.76 1.37 -14.33
N SER A 8 -6.76 0.86 -13.09
CA SER A 8 -5.54 0.61 -12.32
C SER A 8 -4.54 -0.31 -13.03
N LEU A 9 -5.01 -1.22 -13.87
CA LEU A 9 -4.16 -2.15 -14.63
C LEU A 9 -3.81 -1.62 -16.02
N PHE A 10 -4.48 -0.58 -16.50
CA PHE A 10 -4.30 -0.08 -17.86
C PHE A 10 -2.90 0.49 -18.08
N LEU A 11 -2.32 1.19 -17.11
CA LEU A 11 -0.99 1.77 -17.26
C LEU A 11 0.09 0.69 -17.49
N ALA A 12 0.05 -0.40 -16.70
CA ALA A 12 0.96 -1.53 -16.89
C ALA A 12 0.76 -2.22 -18.24
N ARG A 13 -0.51 -2.37 -18.68
CA ARG A 13 -0.82 -2.93 -20.01
C ARG A 13 -0.36 -2.01 -21.14
N TRP A 14 -0.48 -0.70 -20.97
CA TRP A 14 0.02 0.30 -21.90
C TRP A 14 1.56 0.24 -22.00
N GLN A 15 2.27 0.17 -20.88
CA GLN A 15 3.73 0.00 -20.87
C GLN A 15 4.17 -1.29 -21.58
N ARG A 16 3.46 -2.41 -21.36
CA ARG A 16 3.73 -3.65 -22.10
C ARG A 16 3.52 -3.48 -23.60
N PHE A 17 2.43 -2.83 -24.01
CA PHE A 17 2.19 -2.51 -25.41
C PHE A 17 3.30 -1.63 -26.00
N LEU A 18 3.83 -0.68 -25.24
CA LEU A 18 4.97 0.15 -25.67
C LEU A 18 6.24 -0.68 -25.87
N ALA A 19 6.54 -1.62 -24.98
CA ALA A 19 7.68 -2.53 -25.13
C ALA A 19 7.51 -3.44 -26.35
N GLU A 20 6.31 -4.01 -26.55
CA GLU A 20 6.01 -4.83 -27.73
C GLU A 20 6.19 -4.04 -29.04
N LEU A 21 5.88 -2.75 -29.03
CA LEU A 21 6.03 -1.85 -30.19
C LEU A 21 7.49 -1.55 -30.55
N GLU A 22 8.45 -1.78 -29.66
CA GLU A 22 9.88 -1.66 -29.96
C GLU A 22 10.36 -2.81 -30.86
N GLU A 23 9.76 -3.99 -30.70
CA GLU A 23 10.13 -5.21 -31.40
C GLU A 23 9.22 -5.54 -32.60
N ASN A 24 7.98 -5.03 -32.59
CA ASN A 24 6.94 -5.38 -33.55
C ASN A 24 6.38 -4.17 -34.28
N LYS A 25 5.93 -4.40 -35.52
CA LYS A 25 5.15 -3.43 -36.29
C LYS A 25 3.69 -3.81 -36.22
N PHE A 26 2.85 -2.87 -35.85
CA PHE A 26 1.40 -3.02 -35.92
C PHE A 26 0.87 -2.15 -37.07
N GLU A 27 0.16 -2.77 -38.00
CA GLU A 27 -0.44 -2.11 -39.16
C GLU A 27 -1.88 -1.69 -38.87
N HIS A 28 -2.58 -2.44 -38.01
CA HIS A 28 -3.99 -2.24 -37.72
C HIS A 28 -4.26 -2.22 -36.21
N LEU A 29 -4.84 -1.13 -35.71
CA LEU A 29 -5.29 -1.01 -34.33
C LEU A 29 -6.79 -0.81 -34.29
N ALA A 30 -7.49 -1.60 -33.47
CA ALA A 30 -8.92 -1.46 -33.27
C ALA A 30 -9.29 -0.98 -31.86
N PHE A 31 -10.30 -0.14 -31.76
CA PHE A 31 -10.85 0.39 -30.52
C PHE A 31 -12.32 -0.03 -30.41
N VAL A 32 -12.61 -0.97 -29.50
CA VAL A 32 -13.96 -1.49 -29.26
C VAL A 32 -14.65 -0.62 -28.22
N GLY A 33 -15.65 0.15 -28.66
CA GLY A 33 -16.46 1.05 -27.83
C GLY A 33 -16.50 2.47 -28.39
N ALA A 34 -17.54 2.81 -29.16
CA ALA A 34 -17.70 4.13 -29.77
C ALA A 34 -18.31 5.22 -28.83
N GLY A 35 -18.09 5.07 -27.52
CA GLY A 35 -18.45 6.08 -26.50
C GLY A 35 -17.35 7.12 -26.31
N ALA A 36 -17.56 8.08 -25.39
CA ALA A 36 -16.61 9.18 -25.15
C ALA A 36 -15.19 8.70 -24.83
N GLY A 37 -15.05 7.69 -23.95
CA GLY A 37 -13.74 7.15 -23.58
C GLY A 37 -13.02 6.43 -24.72
N GLY A 38 -13.74 5.70 -25.57
CA GLY A 38 -13.14 5.00 -26.70
C GLY A 38 -12.74 5.96 -27.82
N VAL A 39 -13.56 6.97 -28.12
CA VAL A 39 -13.20 8.04 -29.06
C VAL A 39 -12.00 8.84 -28.55
N GLU A 40 -11.98 9.22 -27.28
CA GLU A 40 -10.87 9.97 -26.68
C GLU A 40 -9.56 9.16 -26.71
N LEU A 41 -9.59 7.89 -26.32
CA LEU A 41 -8.41 7.04 -26.34
C LEU A 41 -7.94 6.78 -27.78
N CYS A 42 -8.85 6.50 -28.70
CA CYS A 42 -8.56 6.32 -30.13
C CYS A 42 -7.79 7.52 -30.70
N LEU A 43 -8.28 8.74 -30.46
CA LEU A 43 -7.65 9.97 -30.94
C LEU A 43 -6.33 10.29 -30.22
N ALA A 44 -6.22 9.94 -28.93
CA ALA A 44 -4.97 10.07 -28.19
C ALA A 44 -3.88 9.13 -28.71
N VAL A 45 -4.24 7.89 -29.04
CA VAL A 45 -3.30 6.90 -29.61
C VAL A 45 -2.92 7.27 -31.06
N ASP A 46 -3.85 7.76 -31.88
CA ASP A 46 -3.54 8.33 -33.20
C ASP A 46 -2.48 9.44 -33.08
N HIS A 47 -2.73 10.41 -32.19
CA HIS A 47 -1.79 11.50 -31.95
C HIS A 47 -0.42 10.99 -31.47
N PHE A 48 -0.40 9.96 -30.61
CA PHE A 48 0.82 9.33 -30.15
C PHE A 48 1.65 8.79 -31.31
N PHE A 49 1.06 8.00 -32.22
CA PHE A 49 1.77 7.46 -33.37
C PHE A 49 2.25 8.55 -34.34
N ARG A 50 1.41 9.55 -34.63
CA ARG A 50 1.78 10.68 -35.52
C ARG A 50 2.93 11.54 -35.00
N ARG A 51 3.22 11.50 -33.69
CA ARG A 51 4.35 12.20 -33.08
C ARG A 51 5.62 11.37 -32.99
N ARG A 52 5.56 10.07 -33.21
CA ARG A 52 6.76 9.24 -33.19
C ARG A 52 7.55 9.43 -34.48
N PRO A 53 8.89 9.38 -34.42
CA PRO A 53 9.73 9.46 -35.61
C PRO A 53 9.68 8.21 -36.51
N SER A 54 8.96 7.16 -36.11
CA SER A 54 8.76 5.96 -36.93
C SER A 54 7.89 6.24 -38.16
N HIS A 55 8.22 5.63 -39.30
CA HIS A 55 7.51 5.83 -40.56
C HIS A 55 6.17 5.07 -40.66
N LEU A 56 5.88 4.12 -39.76
CA LEU A 56 4.62 3.37 -39.82
C LEU A 56 3.59 3.99 -38.86
N ILE A 57 2.56 4.60 -39.45
CA ILE A 57 1.35 5.03 -38.74
C ILE A 57 0.31 3.92 -38.96
N PRO A 58 -0.14 3.21 -37.90
CA PRO A 58 -1.14 2.16 -38.06
C PRO A 58 -2.47 2.73 -38.53
N SER A 59 -3.20 1.94 -39.32
CA SER A 59 -4.61 2.18 -39.60
C SER A 59 -5.42 1.99 -38.32
N ILE A 60 -6.11 3.04 -37.91
CA ILE A 60 -6.90 3.06 -36.68
C ILE A 60 -8.38 2.89 -37.02
N GLN A 61 -9.01 1.93 -36.34
CA GLN A 61 -10.40 1.53 -36.55
C GLN A 61 -11.19 1.67 -35.25
N LEU A 62 -12.17 2.56 -35.22
CA LEU A 62 -13.12 2.69 -34.13
C LEU A 62 -14.34 1.81 -34.41
N VAL A 63 -14.72 0.97 -33.45
CA VAL A 63 -15.75 -0.05 -33.62
C VAL A 63 -16.84 0.15 -32.57
N GLY A 64 -18.11 0.09 -32.99
CA GLY A 64 -19.24 0.22 -32.06
C GLY A 64 -20.51 -0.47 -32.54
N GLU A 65 -21.29 -0.94 -31.57
CA GLU A 65 -22.58 -1.61 -31.79
C GLU A 65 -23.69 -0.69 -32.28
N ALA A 66 -23.58 0.60 -32.00
CA ALA A 66 -24.57 1.57 -32.45
C ALA A 66 -24.32 2.00 -33.90
N PRO A 67 -25.36 2.44 -34.62
CA PRO A 67 -25.21 2.98 -35.98
C PRO A 67 -24.41 4.29 -36.01
N ILE A 68 -24.25 4.95 -34.85
CA ILE A 68 -23.58 6.25 -34.71
C ILE A 68 -22.65 6.22 -33.49
N MET A 69 -21.48 6.86 -33.61
CA MET A 69 -20.60 7.10 -32.47
C MET A 69 -21.14 8.21 -31.56
N LEU A 70 -20.72 8.19 -30.30
CA LEU A 70 -21.15 9.15 -29.27
C LEU A 70 -22.68 9.29 -29.22
N LYS A 71 -23.40 8.16 -29.28
CA LYS A 71 -24.87 8.10 -29.35
C LYS A 71 -25.58 8.92 -28.25
N GLU A 72 -24.96 9.01 -27.08
CA GLU A 72 -25.45 9.73 -25.91
C GLU A 72 -25.26 11.26 -26.00
N PHE A 73 -24.52 11.75 -27.00
CA PHE A 73 -24.20 13.16 -27.17
C PHE A 73 -25.06 13.83 -28.25
N PRO A 74 -25.32 15.15 -28.14
CA PRO A 74 -26.05 15.90 -29.16
C PRO A 74 -25.40 15.86 -30.55
N ALA A 75 -26.21 16.00 -31.61
CA ALA A 75 -25.75 15.96 -33.00
C ALA A 75 -24.64 16.97 -33.34
N GLY A 76 -24.58 18.12 -32.65
CA GLY A 76 -23.49 19.08 -32.82
C GLY A 76 -22.13 18.53 -32.39
N VAL A 77 -22.09 17.79 -31.27
CA VAL A 77 -20.87 17.13 -30.78
C VAL A 77 -20.47 16.01 -31.73
N ARG A 78 -21.42 15.17 -32.14
CA ARG A 78 -21.18 14.07 -33.09
C ARG A 78 -20.55 14.56 -34.38
N ARG A 79 -21.12 15.60 -35.01
CA ARG A 79 -20.57 16.22 -36.23
C ARG A 79 -19.14 16.75 -36.06
N ARG A 80 -18.78 17.26 -34.88
CA ARG A 80 -17.40 17.70 -34.61
C ARG A 80 -16.45 16.50 -34.57
N PHE A 81 -16.81 15.45 -33.86
CA PHE A 81 -15.99 14.24 -33.79
C PHE A 81 -15.92 13.48 -35.12
N GLU A 82 -16.99 13.48 -35.92
CA GLU A 82 -17.00 12.94 -37.29
C GLU A 82 -15.95 13.63 -38.15
N ARG A 83 -15.83 14.96 -38.06
CA ARG A 83 -14.77 15.72 -38.74
C ARG A 83 -13.38 15.40 -38.20
N GLU A 84 -13.22 15.27 -36.89
CA GLU A 84 -11.92 14.94 -36.27
C GLU A 84 -11.42 13.55 -36.66
N ILE A 85 -12.31 12.57 -36.68
CA ILE A 85 -12.05 11.18 -37.08
C ILE A 85 -11.71 11.13 -38.58
N ALA A 86 -12.50 11.80 -39.43
CA ALA A 86 -12.25 11.88 -40.86
C ALA A 86 -10.93 12.58 -41.19
N ALA A 87 -10.60 13.67 -40.49
CA ALA A 87 -9.34 14.41 -40.69
C ALA A 87 -8.08 13.63 -40.27
N LYS A 88 -8.24 12.53 -39.54
CA LYS A 88 -7.15 11.66 -39.06
C LYS A 88 -7.17 10.28 -39.73
N ASP A 89 -7.95 10.10 -40.80
CA ASP A 89 -8.09 8.83 -41.53
C ASP A 89 -8.49 7.66 -40.62
N VAL A 90 -9.20 7.94 -39.53
CA VAL A 90 -9.71 6.92 -38.62
C VAL A 90 -11.02 6.36 -39.20
N SER A 91 -11.09 5.03 -39.35
CA SER A 91 -12.29 4.36 -39.86
C SER A 91 -13.29 4.09 -38.74
N PHE A 92 -14.58 4.38 -38.95
CA PHE A 92 -15.64 4.03 -38.00
C PHE A 92 -16.49 2.87 -38.54
N HIS A 93 -16.52 1.76 -37.80
CA HIS A 93 -17.31 0.57 -38.12
C HIS A 93 -18.54 0.50 -37.21
N ALA A 94 -19.67 0.93 -37.77
CA ALA A 94 -20.96 0.94 -37.10
C ALA A 94 -21.62 -0.45 -37.08
N ASN A 95 -22.58 -0.60 -36.15
CA ASN A 95 -23.35 -1.83 -35.93
C ASN A 95 -22.47 -3.08 -35.71
N PHE A 96 -21.23 -2.93 -35.25
CA PHE A 96 -20.27 -4.02 -35.12
C PHE A 96 -20.23 -4.47 -33.66
N HIS A 97 -20.89 -5.60 -33.37
CA HIS A 97 -20.85 -6.23 -32.05
C HIS A 97 -19.69 -7.21 -31.99
N ALA A 98 -18.55 -6.74 -31.47
CA ALA A 98 -17.32 -7.51 -31.39
C ALA A 98 -17.44 -8.66 -30.37
N VAL A 99 -17.13 -9.89 -30.78
CA VAL A 99 -17.26 -11.10 -29.96
C VAL A 99 -15.93 -11.77 -29.62
N CYS A 100 -14.93 -11.74 -30.52
CA CYS A 100 -13.59 -12.27 -30.26
C CYS A 100 -12.50 -11.55 -31.05
N HIS A 101 -11.25 -11.67 -30.57
CA HIS A 101 -10.02 -11.19 -31.20
C HIS A 101 -9.02 -12.34 -31.24
N GLU A 102 -8.78 -12.88 -32.43
CA GLU A 102 -7.93 -14.06 -32.66
C GLU A 102 -7.14 -13.88 -33.96
N ASP A 103 -5.89 -14.34 -33.99
CA ASP A 103 -5.00 -14.31 -35.16
C ASP A 103 -4.94 -12.96 -35.90
N GLY A 104 -4.85 -11.86 -35.13
CA GLY A 104 -4.78 -10.51 -35.68
C GLY A 104 -6.08 -10.02 -36.33
N ARG A 105 -7.22 -10.66 -36.03
CA ARG A 105 -8.54 -10.28 -36.57
C ARG A 105 -9.58 -10.10 -35.47
N LEU A 106 -10.41 -9.09 -35.61
CA LEU A 106 -11.57 -8.82 -34.76
C LEU A 106 -12.83 -9.32 -35.46
N TYR A 107 -13.62 -10.14 -34.76
CA TYR A 107 -14.83 -10.76 -35.31
C TYR A 107 -16.09 -10.16 -34.69
N ALA A 108 -17.10 -9.93 -35.52
CA ALA A 108 -18.45 -9.53 -35.11
C ALA A 108 -19.38 -10.74 -34.99
N SER A 109 -20.44 -10.62 -34.19
CA SER A 109 -21.48 -11.65 -34.06
C SER A 109 -22.24 -11.96 -35.36
N ASP A 110 -22.25 -11.03 -36.33
CA ASP A 110 -22.87 -11.21 -37.64
C ASP A 110 -21.91 -11.80 -38.69
N GLY A 111 -20.72 -12.21 -38.27
CA GLY A 111 -19.71 -12.85 -39.13
C GLY A 111 -18.76 -11.87 -39.83
N ARG A 112 -18.95 -10.54 -39.72
CA ARG A 112 -17.97 -9.57 -40.24
C ARG A 112 -16.63 -9.67 -39.52
N GLN A 113 -15.56 -9.32 -40.22
CA GLN A 113 -14.19 -9.38 -39.71
C GLN A 113 -13.40 -8.12 -40.06
N LEU A 114 -12.50 -7.71 -39.18
CA LEU A 114 -11.58 -6.59 -39.37
C LEU A 114 -10.15 -7.02 -39.01
N ALA A 115 -9.16 -6.61 -39.80
CA ALA A 115 -7.76 -6.76 -39.41
C ALA A 115 -7.49 -5.86 -38.20
N ALA A 116 -6.87 -6.42 -37.14
CA ALA A 116 -6.56 -5.73 -35.91
C ALA A 116 -5.44 -6.48 -35.17
N ASP A 117 -4.20 -6.02 -35.28
CA ASP A 117 -3.06 -6.62 -34.58
C ASP A 117 -3.21 -6.48 -33.06
N LYS A 118 -3.70 -5.31 -32.63
CA LYS A 118 -4.06 -5.04 -31.23
C LYS A 118 -5.43 -4.38 -31.15
N VAL A 119 -6.15 -4.74 -30.08
CA VAL A 119 -7.51 -4.29 -29.80
C VAL A 119 -7.55 -3.64 -28.43
N PHE A 120 -7.90 -2.37 -28.36
CA PHE A 120 -8.20 -1.66 -27.12
C PHE A 120 -9.69 -1.81 -26.80
N CYS A 121 -10.01 -2.42 -25.66
CA CYS A 121 -11.40 -2.61 -25.24
C CYS A 121 -11.81 -1.51 -24.26
N VAL A 122 -12.71 -0.62 -24.72
CA VAL A 122 -13.16 0.60 -24.03
C VAL A 122 -14.69 0.63 -23.90
N THR A 123 -15.26 -0.49 -23.47
CA THR A 123 -16.71 -0.67 -23.36
C THR A 123 -17.31 0.09 -22.17
N HIS A 124 -18.64 0.25 -22.22
CA HIS A 124 -19.42 0.85 -21.14
C HIS A 124 -19.31 0.03 -19.85
N ALA A 125 -19.63 0.64 -18.70
CA ALA A 125 -19.71 -0.11 -17.46
C ALA A 125 -20.82 -1.17 -17.57
N SER A 126 -20.54 -2.38 -17.12
CA SER A 126 -21.53 -3.44 -16.93
C SER A 126 -21.71 -3.69 -15.45
N ALA A 127 -22.93 -4.03 -15.03
CA ALA A 127 -23.17 -4.47 -13.68
C ALA A 127 -22.40 -5.76 -13.37
N GLN A 128 -21.98 -5.93 -12.12
CA GLN A 128 -21.37 -7.17 -11.66
C GLN A 128 -22.46 -8.25 -11.58
N LYS A 129 -22.18 -9.44 -12.12
CA LYS A 129 -23.18 -10.52 -12.21
C LYS A 129 -23.76 -10.92 -10.86
N TRP A 130 -22.91 -10.93 -9.82
CA TRP A 130 -23.29 -11.32 -8.46
C TRP A 130 -24.31 -10.39 -7.80
N PHE A 131 -24.52 -9.16 -8.28
CA PHE A 131 -25.56 -8.26 -7.73
C PHE A 131 -26.96 -8.86 -7.83
N ARG A 132 -27.24 -9.64 -8.88
CA ARG A 132 -28.52 -10.34 -9.04
C ARG A 132 -28.70 -11.49 -8.05
N GLU A 133 -27.59 -12.07 -7.62
CA GLU A 133 -27.55 -13.23 -6.73
C GLU A 133 -27.52 -12.81 -5.25
N SER A 134 -27.24 -11.53 -4.96
CA SER A 134 -27.07 -11.02 -3.59
C SER A 134 -28.37 -10.60 -2.89
N GLY A 135 -29.54 -10.78 -3.54
CA GLY A 135 -30.83 -10.30 -3.02
C GLY A 135 -31.02 -8.78 -3.06
N LEU A 136 -30.09 -8.04 -3.68
CA LEU A 136 -30.26 -6.61 -3.93
C LEU A 136 -31.23 -6.40 -5.10
N SER A 137 -32.11 -5.42 -4.97
CA SER A 137 -32.96 -4.92 -6.04
C SER A 137 -32.04 -4.35 -7.12
N VAL A 138 -32.16 -4.84 -8.34
CA VAL A 138 -31.40 -4.37 -9.49
C VAL A 138 -32.33 -3.93 -10.62
N ASP A 139 -31.83 -3.06 -11.50
CA ASP A 139 -32.51 -2.73 -12.74
C ASP A 139 -32.36 -3.84 -13.81
N GLN A 140 -32.97 -3.62 -14.98
CA GLN A 140 -32.93 -4.58 -16.10
C GLN A 140 -31.49 -4.85 -16.58
N GLU A 141 -30.60 -3.87 -16.46
CA GLU A 141 -29.18 -4.00 -16.83
C GLU A 141 -28.33 -4.62 -15.71
N GLY A 142 -28.93 -4.84 -14.53
CA GLY A 142 -28.32 -5.50 -13.37
C GLY A 142 -27.68 -4.54 -12.35
N PHE A 143 -27.80 -3.22 -12.53
CA PHE A 143 -27.24 -2.26 -11.57
C PHE A 143 -28.11 -2.13 -10.33
N ILE A 144 -27.49 -1.92 -9.16
CA ILE A 144 -28.18 -1.83 -7.86
C ILE A 144 -29.13 -0.63 -7.85
N LEU A 145 -30.41 -0.85 -7.55
CA LEU A 145 -31.39 0.21 -7.41
C LEU A 145 -31.20 0.94 -6.08
N ILE A 146 -31.12 2.27 -6.15
CA ILE A 146 -30.94 3.13 -4.98
C ILE A 146 -31.97 4.26 -4.92
N ARG A 147 -32.30 4.66 -3.69
CA ARG A 147 -33.17 5.80 -3.39
C ARG A 147 -32.37 7.11 -3.39
N GLU A 148 -33.04 8.25 -3.26
CA GLU A 148 -32.36 9.56 -3.17
C GLU A 148 -31.40 9.64 -1.98
N THR A 149 -31.58 8.84 -0.94
CA THR A 149 -30.67 8.75 0.22
C THR A 149 -29.41 7.94 -0.05
N LEU A 150 -29.22 7.42 -1.28
CA LEU A 150 -28.13 6.52 -1.69
C LEU A 150 -28.14 5.15 -1.01
N GLN A 151 -29.15 4.87 -0.18
CA GLN A 151 -29.43 3.52 0.30
C GLN A 151 -29.95 2.67 -0.86
N THR A 152 -29.66 1.38 -0.79
CA THR A 152 -30.30 0.40 -1.66
C THR A 152 -31.80 0.38 -1.41
N ASP A 153 -32.55 0.03 -2.46
CA ASP A 153 -33.99 -0.12 -2.35
C ASP A 153 -34.39 -1.27 -1.41
N SER A 154 -33.57 -2.32 -1.34
CA SER A 154 -33.85 -3.55 -0.58
C SER A 154 -33.44 -3.49 0.89
N PHE A 155 -32.39 -2.74 1.23
CA PHE A 155 -31.82 -2.70 2.58
C PHE A 155 -31.40 -1.29 2.97
N ASP A 156 -31.89 -0.84 4.13
CA ASP A 156 -31.62 0.50 4.67
C ASP A 156 -30.20 0.65 5.20
N ASN A 157 -29.56 -0.44 5.62
CA ASN A 157 -28.18 -0.43 6.11
C ASN A 157 -27.14 -0.63 4.99
N VAL A 158 -27.56 -0.72 3.73
CA VAL A 158 -26.65 -0.88 2.58
C VAL A 158 -26.74 0.35 1.70
N PHE A 159 -25.59 0.90 1.34
CA PHE A 159 -25.47 2.06 0.44
C PHE A 159 -24.71 1.65 -0.83
N ALA A 160 -25.09 2.22 -1.96
CA ALA A 160 -24.37 2.02 -3.22
C ALA A 160 -24.26 3.34 -3.99
N VAL A 161 -23.09 3.58 -4.60
CA VAL A 161 -22.80 4.81 -5.34
C VAL A 161 -21.94 4.54 -6.57
N GLY A 162 -21.89 5.50 -7.48
CA GLY A 162 -21.14 5.43 -8.71
C GLY A 162 -21.79 4.53 -9.75
N ASP A 163 -20.95 3.98 -10.63
CA ASP A 163 -21.43 3.27 -11.82
C ASP A 163 -22.10 1.93 -11.50
N CYS A 164 -21.94 1.39 -10.28
CA CYS A 164 -22.60 0.15 -9.85
C CYS A 164 -24.09 0.32 -9.53
N ALA A 165 -24.58 1.57 -9.39
CA ALA A 165 -25.92 1.86 -8.88
C ALA A 165 -26.76 2.76 -9.80
N SER A 166 -28.08 2.61 -9.74
CA SER A 166 -29.09 3.33 -10.52
C SER A 166 -30.10 4.01 -9.59
N LEU A 167 -30.18 5.33 -9.66
CA LEU A 167 -31.19 6.12 -8.94
C LEU A 167 -32.58 5.89 -9.53
N ILE A 168 -33.52 5.41 -8.70
CA ILE A 168 -34.89 5.09 -9.10
C ILE A 168 -35.60 6.31 -9.72
N LEU A 169 -35.58 7.44 -9.02
CA LEU A 169 -36.31 8.65 -9.44
C LEU A 169 -35.54 9.53 -10.44
N HIS A 170 -34.23 9.38 -10.52
CA HIS A 170 -33.35 10.26 -11.32
C HIS A 170 -32.37 9.45 -12.15
N LYS A 171 -32.88 8.68 -13.12
CA LYS A 171 -32.02 7.94 -14.07
C LYS A 171 -31.04 8.89 -14.77
N ARG A 172 -29.77 8.53 -14.76
CA ARG A 172 -28.66 9.26 -15.40
C ARG A 172 -27.72 8.28 -16.08
N PRO A 173 -27.04 8.69 -17.17
CA PRO A 173 -26.01 7.86 -17.77
C PRO A 173 -24.89 7.59 -16.76
N LYS A 174 -24.22 6.44 -16.91
CA LYS A 174 -23.10 6.01 -16.06
C LYS A 174 -21.87 6.85 -16.39
N ALA A 175 -21.81 8.05 -15.81
CA ALA A 175 -20.77 9.03 -16.03
C ALA A 175 -20.14 9.46 -14.70
N GLY A 176 -18.81 9.53 -14.68
CA GLY A 176 -18.04 9.84 -13.47
C GLY A 176 -18.41 11.16 -12.78
N VAL A 177 -18.96 12.14 -13.50
CA VAL A 177 -19.42 13.41 -12.94
C VAL A 177 -20.54 13.25 -11.91
N PHE A 178 -21.37 12.21 -12.04
CA PHE A 178 -22.42 11.91 -11.07
C PHE A 178 -21.85 11.12 -9.89
N ALA A 179 -21.01 10.12 -10.17
CA ALA A 179 -20.35 9.28 -9.18
C ALA A 179 -19.56 10.11 -8.15
N VAL A 180 -18.71 11.03 -8.64
CA VAL A 180 -17.88 11.90 -7.78
C VAL A 180 -18.73 12.76 -6.84
N ARG A 181 -19.95 13.15 -7.24
CA ARG A 181 -20.85 13.97 -6.43
C ARG A 181 -21.64 13.19 -5.40
N GLN A 182 -21.70 11.86 -5.51
CA GLN A 182 -22.34 11.01 -4.51
C GLN A 182 -21.47 10.82 -3.26
N GLY A 183 -20.15 11.05 -3.34
CA GLY A 183 -19.23 10.81 -2.21
C GLY A 183 -19.57 11.61 -0.94
N LYS A 184 -19.78 12.93 -1.05
CA LYS A 184 -20.10 13.77 0.12
C LYS A 184 -21.47 13.41 0.73
N PRO A 185 -22.57 13.29 -0.03
CA PRO A 185 -23.85 12.82 0.50
C PRO A 185 -23.78 11.42 1.09
N LEU A 186 -23.02 10.50 0.48
CA LEU A 186 -22.80 9.15 1.02
C LEU A 186 -22.17 9.22 2.41
N TYR A 187 -21.06 9.94 2.55
CA TYR A 187 -20.38 10.12 3.84
C TYR A 187 -21.33 10.68 4.90
N LEU A 188 -22.07 11.74 4.57
CA LEU A 188 -23.03 12.34 5.51
C LEU A 188 -24.18 11.40 5.86
N ASN A 189 -24.69 10.63 4.89
CA ASN A 189 -25.78 9.70 5.13
C ASN A 189 -25.35 8.47 5.91
N ILE A 190 -24.14 7.95 5.70
CA ILE A 190 -23.57 6.90 6.55
C ILE A 190 -23.49 7.40 8.00
N ARG A 191 -22.96 8.61 8.22
CA ARG A 191 -22.92 9.22 9.56
C ARG A 191 -24.31 9.42 10.14
N ASN A 192 -25.24 9.98 9.38
CA ASN A 192 -26.60 10.21 9.85
C ASN A 192 -27.30 8.90 10.20
N PHE A 193 -27.14 7.86 9.37
CA PHE A 193 -27.67 6.52 9.64
C PHE A 193 -27.12 5.96 10.96
N LEU A 194 -25.80 6.01 11.17
CA LEU A 194 -25.14 5.53 12.40
C LEU A 194 -25.59 6.32 13.65
N HIS A 195 -25.90 7.60 13.51
CA HIS A 195 -26.40 8.45 14.59
C HIS A 195 -27.93 8.50 14.69
N SER A 196 -28.67 7.70 13.90
CA SER A 196 -30.14 7.74 13.83
C SER A 196 -30.71 9.14 13.50
N ASN A 197 -29.94 9.94 12.77
CA ASN A 197 -30.35 11.25 12.25
C ASN A 197 -31.07 11.10 10.89
N SER A 198 -31.80 12.14 10.49
CA SER A 198 -32.43 12.18 9.17
C SER A 198 -31.40 12.14 8.03
N LEU A 199 -31.66 11.31 7.02
CA LEU A 199 -30.80 11.19 5.85
C LEU A 199 -31.03 12.33 4.85
N LEU A 200 -29.96 12.70 4.14
CA LEU A 200 -29.99 13.71 3.09
C LEU A 200 -30.45 13.10 1.76
N SER A 201 -31.34 13.81 1.05
CA SER A 201 -31.68 13.48 -0.34
C SER A 201 -30.60 14.00 -1.29
N PHE A 202 -30.11 13.11 -2.16
CA PHE A 202 -29.22 13.42 -3.27
C PHE A 202 -30.00 13.47 -4.58
N ARG A 203 -29.97 14.64 -5.22
CA ARG A 203 -30.52 14.85 -6.56
C ARG A 203 -29.39 15.14 -7.55
N PRO A 204 -29.12 14.26 -8.53
CA PRO A 204 -28.09 14.52 -9.51
C PRO A 204 -28.49 15.67 -10.43
N GLN A 205 -27.51 16.50 -10.80
CA GLN A 205 -27.72 17.60 -11.74
C GLN A 205 -28.32 17.09 -13.07
N LYS A 206 -29.18 17.89 -13.69
CA LYS A 206 -29.74 17.56 -15.03
C LYS A 206 -28.72 17.81 -16.13
N HIS A 207 -27.91 18.85 -15.96
CA HIS A 207 -26.94 19.29 -16.95
C HIS A 207 -25.53 19.20 -16.39
N TYR A 208 -24.59 18.80 -17.23
CA TYR A 208 -23.18 18.73 -16.89
C TYR A 208 -22.33 19.14 -18.09
N LEU A 209 -21.11 19.61 -17.80
CA LEU A 209 -20.11 19.89 -18.80
C LEU A 209 -19.35 18.59 -19.09
N SER A 210 -19.34 18.16 -20.35
CA SER A 210 -18.46 17.10 -20.82
C SER A 210 -17.35 17.73 -21.66
N LEU A 211 -16.12 17.29 -21.44
CA LEU A 211 -14.92 17.73 -22.15
C LEU A 211 -14.21 16.48 -22.64
N ILE A 212 -14.14 16.30 -23.95
CA ILE A 212 -13.57 15.11 -24.58
C ILE A 212 -12.37 15.55 -25.41
N SER A 213 -11.19 15.02 -25.11
CA SER A 213 -9.96 15.37 -25.83
C SER A 213 -9.94 14.72 -27.23
N THR A 214 -9.33 15.39 -28.19
CA THR A 214 -9.18 14.91 -29.57
C THR A 214 -7.72 14.61 -29.93
N GLY A 215 -6.85 14.49 -28.92
CA GLY A 215 -5.39 14.51 -29.11
C GLY A 215 -4.84 15.91 -29.33
N ALA A 216 -3.51 16.05 -29.46
CA ALA A 216 -2.81 17.30 -29.79
C ALA A 216 -3.13 18.52 -28.90
N LYS A 217 -3.50 18.31 -27.64
CA LYS A 217 -3.97 19.38 -26.74
C LYS A 217 -5.18 20.16 -27.29
N HIS A 218 -6.06 19.48 -28.03
CA HIS A 218 -7.36 19.99 -28.48
C HIS A 218 -8.50 19.18 -27.84
N ALA A 219 -9.66 19.80 -27.64
CA ALA A 219 -10.81 19.15 -27.02
C ALA A 219 -12.14 19.74 -27.53
N VAL A 220 -13.21 18.98 -27.35
CA VAL A 220 -14.60 19.40 -27.61
C VAL A 220 -15.37 19.42 -26.31
N ALA A 221 -16.05 20.54 -26.03
CA ALA A 221 -16.97 20.71 -24.94
C ALA A 221 -18.41 20.45 -25.37
N SER A 222 -19.20 19.88 -24.47
CA SER A 222 -20.64 19.71 -24.60
C SER A 222 -21.33 20.17 -23.31
N ARG A 223 -22.28 21.10 -23.44
CA ARG A 223 -23.16 21.51 -22.33
C ARG A 223 -24.48 22.05 -22.88
N ASN A 224 -25.61 21.60 -22.33
CA ASN A 224 -26.95 22.07 -22.69
C ASN A 224 -27.27 21.97 -24.19
N GLY A 225 -26.78 20.94 -24.88
CA GLY A 225 -26.97 20.78 -26.33
C GLY A 225 -26.01 21.59 -27.21
N LEU A 226 -25.29 22.55 -26.62
CA LEU A 226 -24.28 23.35 -27.31
C LEU A 226 -22.94 22.61 -27.34
N SER A 227 -22.17 22.83 -28.42
CA SER A 227 -20.83 22.27 -28.58
C SER A 227 -19.83 23.29 -29.13
N VAL A 228 -18.67 23.36 -28.49
CA VAL A 228 -17.54 24.19 -28.90
C VAL A 228 -16.27 23.34 -28.87
N GLY A 229 -15.33 23.61 -29.77
CA GLY A 229 -14.04 22.92 -29.83
C GLY A 229 -12.90 23.92 -29.96
N GLY A 230 -11.72 23.56 -29.47
CA GLY A 230 -10.52 24.39 -29.57
C GLY A 230 -9.46 24.02 -28.54
N ASP A 231 -8.25 24.53 -28.73
CA ASP A 231 -7.12 24.35 -27.79
C ASP A 231 -7.39 24.99 -26.42
N TRP A 232 -8.14 26.08 -26.41
CA TRP A 232 -8.60 26.72 -25.18
C TRP A 232 -9.55 25.81 -24.38
N VAL A 233 -10.33 24.96 -25.05
CA VAL A 233 -11.22 23.98 -24.40
C VAL A 233 -10.41 22.89 -23.71
N TRP A 234 -9.34 22.43 -24.36
CA TRP A 234 -8.41 21.48 -23.75
C TRP A 234 -7.70 22.10 -22.55
N SER A 235 -7.30 23.36 -22.65
CA SER A 235 -6.65 24.08 -21.56
C SER A 235 -7.58 24.18 -20.34
N LEU A 236 -8.88 24.47 -20.57
CA LEU A 236 -9.91 24.41 -19.54
C LEU A 236 -10.05 23.00 -18.95
N LYS A 237 -10.13 21.96 -19.78
CA LYS A 237 -10.20 20.55 -19.32
C LYS A 237 -9.01 20.21 -18.42
N ASN A 238 -7.80 20.44 -18.90
CA ASN A 238 -6.57 20.17 -18.17
C ASN A 238 -6.52 20.95 -16.84
N TRP A 239 -7.00 22.21 -16.81
CA TRP A 239 -7.11 22.96 -15.57
C TRP A 239 -8.13 22.34 -14.60
N ILE A 240 -9.33 21.95 -15.05
CA ILE A 240 -10.36 21.30 -14.22
C ILE A 240 -9.84 19.99 -13.66
N ASP A 241 -9.27 19.14 -14.52
CA ASP A 241 -8.77 17.81 -14.14
C ASP A 241 -7.61 17.93 -13.14
N ARG A 242 -6.60 18.78 -13.43
CA ARG A 242 -5.48 19.00 -12.50
C ARG A 242 -5.93 19.64 -11.19
N ARG A 243 -6.92 20.55 -11.23
CA ARG A 243 -7.48 21.12 -10.00
C ARG A 243 -8.22 20.06 -9.18
N PHE A 244 -8.92 19.14 -9.83
CA PHE A 244 -9.57 18.02 -9.14
C PHE A 244 -8.54 17.07 -8.54
N MET A 245 -7.53 16.65 -9.30
CA MET A 245 -6.47 15.75 -8.84
C MET A 245 -5.67 16.35 -7.68
N ARG A 246 -5.42 17.66 -7.69
CA ARG A 246 -4.77 18.37 -6.57
C ARG A 246 -5.48 18.20 -5.23
N ARG A 247 -6.79 17.95 -5.22
CA ARG A 247 -7.54 17.68 -3.96
C ARG A 247 -7.21 16.32 -3.34
N PHE A 248 -6.54 15.44 -4.09
CA PHE A 248 -6.16 14.10 -3.65
C PHE A 248 -4.64 13.91 -3.61
N SER A 249 -3.86 14.82 -4.21
CA SER A 249 -2.40 14.87 -4.05
C SER A 249 -1.96 15.87 -2.98
N ASP A 250 -2.69 16.98 -2.83
CA ASP A 250 -2.33 18.08 -1.93
C ASP A 250 -3.34 18.09 -0.78
N LEU A 251 -3.24 17.09 0.09
CA LEU A 251 -4.11 16.98 1.26
C LEU A 251 -3.78 18.09 2.27
N PRO A 252 -4.79 18.65 2.95
CA PRO A 252 -4.53 19.60 4.02
C PRO A 252 -3.69 18.93 5.12
N ALA A 253 -2.74 19.68 5.69
CA ALA A 253 -2.01 19.21 6.86
C ALA A 253 -3.00 18.86 7.98
N MET A 254 -2.74 17.77 8.70
CA MET A 254 -3.58 17.39 9.82
C MET A 254 -3.46 18.44 10.94
N GLU A 255 -4.59 18.80 11.54
CA GLU A 255 -4.58 19.58 12.77
C GLU A 255 -3.98 18.71 13.89
N ASN A 256 -2.78 19.06 14.37
CA ASN A 256 -2.22 18.48 15.60
C ASN A 256 -3.12 18.89 16.76
N ARG A 257 -3.97 17.97 17.22
CA ARG A 257 -4.74 18.15 18.46
C ARG A 257 -3.93 17.54 19.59
N PRO A 258 -3.33 18.34 20.49
CA PRO A 258 -2.61 17.79 21.62
C PRO A 258 -3.57 17.01 22.52
N VAL A 259 -3.14 15.82 22.93
CA VAL A 259 -3.90 14.93 23.83
C VAL A 259 -3.96 15.51 25.26
N SER A 260 -3.03 16.41 25.62
CA SER A 260 -2.99 17.11 26.91
C SER A 260 -2.21 18.43 26.81
N PRO A 261 -2.59 19.50 27.55
CA PRO A 261 -1.83 20.74 27.66
C PRO A 261 -0.40 20.55 28.20
N LEU A 262 -0.16 19.51 29.01
CA LEU A 262 1.18 19.19 29.54
C LEU A 262 2.15 18.65 28.48
N LEU A 263 1.64 18.04 27.41
CA LEU A 263 2.45 17.52 26.30
C LEU A 263 2.83 18.61 25.30
N GLN A 264 2.18 19.78 25.33
CA GLN A 264 2.54 20.92 24.46
C GLN A 264 3.92 21.50 24.75
N GLU A 265 4.43 21.38 25.98
CA GLU A 265 5.77 21.86 26.35
C GLU A 265 6.89 20.93 25.83
N PHE A 266 6.55 19.70 25.40
CA PHE A 266 7.53 18.67 25.06
C PHE A 266 7.55 18.26 23.58
N ASP A 267 6.57 18.63 22.75
CA ASP A 267 6.57 18.17 21.36
C ASP A 267 5.79 19.08 20.39
N GLU A 268 6.50 19.67 19.42
CA GLU A 268 5.88 20.32 18.24
C GLU A 268 5.46 19.27 17.18
N GLN A 269 5.90 18.02 17.31
CA GLN A 269 5.72 16.93 16.35
C GLN A 269 4.67 15.90 16.84
N MET A 270 3.99 15.22 15.91
CA MET A 270 3.11 14.10 16.28
C MET A 270 3.95 12.92 16.77
N ILE A 271 3.65 12.42 17.98
CA ILE A 271 4.25 11.19 18.52
C ILE A 271 3.78 10.00 17.68
N CYS A 272 4.72 9.30 17.04
CA CYS A 272 4.41 8.13 16.22
C CYS A 272 3.76 7.00 17.06
N GLY A 273 2.72 6.37 16.51
CA GLY A 273 1.96 5.31 17.21
C GLY A 273 2.71 3.99 17.37
N GLY A 274 3.65 3.71 16.47
CA GLY A 274 4.40 2.44 16.41
C GLY A 274 5.56 2.41 17.38
N CYS A 275 6.75 2.02 16.91
CA CYS A 275 7.95 2.07 17.75
C CYS A 275 8.22 3.45 18.37
N GLY A 276 7.69 4.53 17.80
CA GLY A 276 7.72 5.87 18.39
C GLY A 276 6.96 6.04 19.71
N SER A 277 6.21 5.03 20.17
CA SER A 277 5.62 4.99 21.51
C SER A 277 6.56 4.47 22.60
N LYS A 278 7.76 3.98 22.25
CA LYS A 278 8.79 3.56 23.21
C LYS A 278 9.46 4.79 23.83
N VAL A 279 9.89 4.65 25.09
CA VAL A 279 10.81 5.61 25.72
C VAL A 279 12.15 5.55 24.99
N SER A 280 12.87 6.66 24.93
CA SER A 280 14.17 6.70 24.27
C SER A 280 15.20 5.79 24.97
N ALA A 281 16.13 5.24 24.18
CA ALA A 281 17.14 4.29 24.66
C ALA A 281 18.07 4.88 25.73
N ASP A 282 18.46 6.14 25.56
CA ASP A 282 19.29 6.90 26.50
C ASP A 282 18.61 7.02 27.87
N LEU A 283 17.37 7.51 27.89
CA LEU A 283 16.61 7.68 29.14
C LEU A 283 16.37 6.35 29.85
N LEU A 284 16.02 5.29 29.11
CA LEU A 284 15.80 3.96 29.71
C LEU A 284 17.10 3.41 30.32
N SER A 285 18.20 3.48 29.57
CA SER A 285 19.50 2.99 30.02
C SER A 285 20.02 3.76 31.22
N ASP A 286 19.86 5.08 31.24
CA ASP A 286 20.27 5.93 32.36
C ASP A 286 19.53 5.55 33.66
N VAL A 287 18.20 5.42 33.62
CA VAL A 287 17.40 5.07 34.80
C VAL A 287 17.67 3.65 35.29
N ILE A 288 17.71 2.67 34.38
CA ILE A 288 17.96 1.27 34.76
C ILE A 288 19.39 1.10 35.27
N GLY A 289 20.36 1.74 34.62
CA GLY A 289 21.76 1.75 35.04
C GLY A 289 21.97 2.39 36.40
N GLU A 290 21.28 3.49 36.70
CA GLU A 290 21.31 4.13 38.02
C GLU A 290 20.79 3.20 39.13
N LEU A 291 19.72 2.44 38.85
CA LEU A 291 19.08 1.58 39.84
C LEU A 291 19.76 0.22 40.02
N LEU A 292 20.27 -0.38 38.95
CA LEU A 292 20.75 -1.77 38.94
C LEU A 292 22.26 -1.90 38.69
N GLY A 293 22.94 -0.86 38.20
CA GLY A 293 24.36 -0.91 37.84
C GLY A 293 24.67 -2.08 36.90
N ASP A 294 25.70 -2.86 37.24
CA ASP A 294 26.13 -4.04 36.46
C ASP A 294 25.10 -5.19 36.42
N ALA A 295 24.05 -5.15 37.25
CA ALA A 295 22.97 -6.14 37.22
C ALA A 295 21.85 -5.79 36.22
N ALA A 296 21.98 -4.67 35.50
CA ALA A 296 21.05 -4.28 34.45
C ALA A 296 21.02 -5.33 33.32
N PRO A 297 19.84 -5.82 32.90
CA PRO A 297 19.74 -6.68 31.72
C PRO A 297 20.16 -5.94 30.45
N THR A 298 20.85 -6.63 29.54
CA THR A 298 21.31 -6.06 28.26
C THR A 298 20.68 -6.71 27.02
N ASP A 299 19.96 -7.83 27.20
CA ASP A 299 19.30 -8.57 26.11
C ASP A 299 17.81 -8.20 26.00
N ASP A 300 17.27 -8.26 24.78
CA ASP A 300 15.86 -7.97 24.48
C ASP A 300 14.90 -9.09 24.93
N ALA A 301 15.44 -10.28 25.22
CA ALA A 301 14.70 -11.41 25.74
C ALA A 301 15.39 -12.04 26.97
N ALA A 302 14.59 -12.51 27.92
CA ALA A 302 15.08 -13.22 29.09
C ALA A 302 15.30 -14.70 28.76
N TYR A 303 16.47 -15.23 29.11
CA TYR A 303 16.79 -16.66 29.06
C TYR A 303 16.57 -17.31 30.42
N VAL A 304 15.78 -18.37 30.46
CA VAL A 304 15.57 -19.20 31.66
C VAL A 304 16.00 -20.62 31.35
N ASP A 305 17.00 -21.13 32.07
CA ASP A 305 17.45 -22.52 31.93
C ASP A 305 16.31 -23.46 32.38
N VAL A 306 15.94 -24.40 31.51
CA VAL A 306 14.95 -25.45 31.75
C VAL A 306 15.67 -26.80 31.81
N LEU A 307 14.99 -27.84 32.32
CA LEU A 307 15.50 -29.21 32.27
C LEU A 307 15.85 -29.62 30.82
N ASP A 308 16.76 -30.59 30.69
CA ASP A 308 17.19 -31.20 29.42
C ASP A 308 17.97 -30.30 28.45
N GLY A 309 18.71 -29.31 28.96
CA GLY A 309 19.64 -28.50 28.17
C GLY A 309 18.95 -27.51 27.21
N LYS A 310 17.64 -27.29 27.40
CA LYS A 310 16.86 -26.27 26.70
C LYS A 310 16.80 -24.99 27.53
N GLN A 311 16.67 -23.87 26.83
CA GLN A 311 16.42 -22.56 27.42
C GLN A 311 15.06 -22.05 26.94
N LEU A 312 14.25 -21.56 27.87
CA LEU A 312 13.09 -20.76 27.59
C LEU A 312 13.56 -19.35 27.26
N ILE A 313 13.12 -18.83 26.12
CA ILE A 313 13.29 -17.43 25.72
C ILE A 313 11.94 -16.75 25.93
N GLN A 314 11.92 -15.66 26.69
CA GLN A 314 10.72 -14.88 26.95
C GLN A 314 10.94 -13.42 26.58
N SER A 315 10.03 -12.86 25.78
CA SER A 315 10.01 -11.43 25.42
C SER A 315 8.63 -10.84 25.65
N VAL A 316 8.57 -9.52 25.82
CA VAL A 316 7.34 -8.74 25.87
C VAL A 316 7.45 -7.50 25.00
N ASP A 317 6.47 -7.33 24.11
CA ASP A 317 6.39 -6.14 23.26
C ASP A 317 4.95 -5.64 23.16
N HIS A 318 4.79 -4.32 23.14
CA HIS A 318 3.49 -3.66 23.19
C HIS A 318 3.57 -2.27 22.57
N PHE A 319 2.63 -1.95 21.68
CA PHE A 319 2.58 -0.65 21.01
C PHE A 319 1.14 -0.24 20.63
N ARG A 320 0.97 1.05 20.39
CA ARG A 320 -0.32 1.62 19.99
C ARG A 320 -0.67 1.25 18.55
N SER A 321 -1.94 1.35 18.19
CA SER A 321 -2.36 1.09 16.81
C SER A 321 -1.67 2.04 15.83
N ILE A 322 -1.00 1.48 14.82
CA ILE A 322 -0.34 2.22 13.73
C ILE A 322 -1.19 2.30 12.47
N ILE A 323 -2.16 1.39 12.35
CA ILE A 323 -3.13 1.33 11.26
C ILE A 323 -4.54 1.17 11.83
N ASP A 324 -5.53 1.58 11.04
CA ASP A 324 -6.94 1.52 11.43
C ASP A 324 -7.57 0.13 11.26
N ASP A 325 -6.86 -0.82 10.64
CA ASP A 325 -7.32 -2.20 10.48
C ASP A 325 -6.88 -3.05 11.70
N PRO A 326 -7.80 -3.39 12.63
CA PRO A 326 -7.44 -4.11 13.85
C PRO A 326 -6.97 -5.54 13.60
N TYR A 327 -7.38 -6.16 12.49
CA TYR A 327 -6.96 -7.50 12.14
C TYR A 327 -5.49 -7.49 11.68
N LEU A 328 -5.13 -6.58 10.77
CA LEU A 328 -3.75 -6.44 10.32
C LEU A 328 -2.83 -5.93 11.43
N GLN A 329 -3.30 -4.97 12.24
CA GLN A 329 -2.56 -4.48 13.40
C GLN A 329 -2.21 -5.61 14.36
N ALA A 330 -3.17 -6.49 14.68
CA ALA A 330 -2.96 -7.62 15.56
C ALA A 330 -1.93 -8.61 15.00
N ARG A 331 -1.97 -8.88 13.69
CA ARG A 331 -0.97 -9.72 13.03
C ARG A 331 0.44 -9.12 13.12
N ILE A 332 0.58 -7.84 12.80
CA ILE A 332 1.87 -7.13 12.91
C ILE A 332 2.40 -7.19 14.34
N ALA A 333 1.53 -7.01 15.34
CA ALA A 333 1.92 -7.06 16.75
C ALA A 333 2.42 -8.46 17.18
N VAL A 334 1.82 -9.54 16.68
CA VAL A 334 2.32 -10.90 16.90
C VAL A 334 3.67 -11.11 16.20
N CYS A 335 3.80 -10.73 14.92
CA CYS A 335 5.08 -10.83 14.20
C CYS A 335 6.20 -10.08 14.92
N HIS A 336 5.90 -8.86 15.40
CA HIS A 336 6.84 -8.03 16.13
C HIS A 336 7.28 -8.69 17.43
N ALA A 337 6.33 -9.14 18.26
CA ALA A 337 6.66 -9.74 19.55
C ALA A 337 7.47 -11.03 19.44
N PHE A 338 7.22 -11.88 18.43
CA PHE A 338 8.02 -13.10 18.21
C PHE A 338 9.38 -12.84 17.57
N SER A 339 9.65 -11.62 17.10
CA SER A 339 10.91 -11.29 16.41
C SER A 339 12.13 -11.54 17.31
N ASP A 340 12.05 -11.20 18.60
CA ASP A 340 13.10 -11.47 19.58
C ASP A 340 13.39 -12.97 19.74
N ILE A 341 12.33 -13.80 19.78
CA ILE A 341 12.48 -15.26 19.86
C ILE A 341 13.29 -15.77 18.68
N TYR A 342 13.02 -15.25 17.48
CA TYR A 342 13.71 -15.63 16.26
C TYR A 342 15.13 -15.08 16.16
N ALA A 343 15.38 -13.88 16.70
CA ALA A 343 16.72 -13.30 16.78
C ALA A 343 17.66 -14.14 17.66
N CYS A 344 17.13 -14.82 18.68
CA CYS A 344 17.87 -15.76 19.53
C CYS A 344 18.04 -17.17 18.91
N GLY A 345 17.52 -17.41 17.71
CA GLY A 345 17.49 -18.75 17.09
C GLY A 345 16.45 -19.70 17.71
N GLY A 346 15.50 -19.15 18.47
CA GLY A 346 14.47 -19.90 19.16
C GLY A 346 13.30 -20.31 18.27
N GLN A 347 12.59 -21.36 18.72
CA GLN A 347 11.31 -21.77 18.15
C GLN A 347 10.17 -21.21 18.99
N ALA A 348 9.23 -20.50 18.36
CA ALA A 348 8.01 -20.01 19.00
C ALA A 348 7.18 -21.16 19.62
N ASP A 349 6.59 -20.92 20.79
CA ASP A 349 5.67 -21.86 21.46
C ASP A 349 4.33 -21.18 21.80
N SER A 350 4.36 -20.06 22.52
CA SER A 350 3.14 -19.50 23.09
C SER A 350 3.15 -17.99 23.25
N ALA A 351 1.96 -17.41 23.35
CA ALA A 351 1.73 -16.00 23.62
C ALA A 351 0.65 -15.78 24.68
N LEU A 352 0.81 -14.72 25.47
CA LEU A 352 -0.22 -14.12 26.32
C LEU A 352 -0.54 -12.72 25.79
N ALA A 353 -1.80 -12.44 25.53
CA ALA A 353 -2.22 -11.13 25.01
C ALA A 353 -2.32 -10.09 26.13
N ALA A 354 -1.86 -8.87 25.87
CA ALA A 354 -2.10 -7.69 26.68
C ALA A 354 -2.77 -6.63 25.80
N LEU A 355 -4.07 -6.42 25.97
CA LEU A 355 -4.89 -5.57 25.11
C LEU A 355 -5.47 -4.39 25.91
N THR A 356 -5.46 -3.21 25.31
CA THR A 356 -6.25 -2.05 25.76
C THR A 356 -7.18 -1.64 24.64
N LEU A 357 -8.49 -1.75 24.87
CA LEU A 357 -9.52 -1.39 23.90
C LEU A 357 -10.03 0.04 24.14
N PRO A 358 -10.29 0.84 23.10
CA PRO A 358 -10.95 2.13 23.27
C PRO A 358 -12.33 1.97 23.91
N PHE A 359 -12.71 2.91 24.78
CA PHE A 359 -14.06 2.95 25.35
C PHE A 359 -15.13 2.95 24.26
N ALA A 360 -16.03 1.96 24.29
CA ALA A 360 -17.12 1.84 23.33
C ALA A 360 -18.33 1.09 23.92
N LYS A 361 -19.45 1.10 23.19
CA LYS A 361 -20.61 0.27 23.55
C LYS A 361 -20.23 -1.22 23.45
N PRO A 362 -20.82 -2.11 24.28
CA PRO A 362 -20.45 -3.54 24.32
C PRO A 362 -20.42 -4.24 22.96
N ASP A 363 -21.36 -3.95 22.06
CA ASP A 363 -21.39 -4.58 20.72
C ASP A 363 -20.24 -4.11 19.81
N ILE A 364 -19.81 -2.86 19.94
CA ILE A 364 -18.65 -2.32 19.22
C ILE A 364 -17.36 -2.91 19.80
N THR A 365 -17.24 -2.94 21.12
CA THR A 365 -16.11 -3.57 21.82
C THR A 365 -15.98 -5.04 21.43
N ARG A 366 -17.11 -5.78 21.38
CA ARG A 366 -17.17 -7.17 20.90
C ARG A 366 -16.68 -7.30 19.46
N GLY A 367 -17.15 -6.42 18.56
CA GLY A 367 -16.75 -6.43 17.15
C GLY A 367 -15.25 -6.19 16.97
N LEU A 368 -14.71 -5.16 17.63
CA LEU A 368 -13.30 -4.81 17.63
C LEU A 368 -12.44 -5.96 18.18
N LEU A 369 -12.77 -6.46 19.37
CA LEU A 369 -12.07 -7.58 19.99
C LEU A 369 -12.11 -8.82 19.10
N THR A 370 -13.24 -9.11 18.45
CA THR A 370 -13.34 -10.25 17.52
C THR A 370 -12.38 -10.11 16.34
N GLN A 371 -12.25 -8.91 15.76
CA GLN A 371 -11.32 -8.67 14.65
C GLN A 371 -9.86 -8.79 15.10
N ILE A 372 -9.51 -8.21 16.25
CA ILE A 372 -8.18 -8.34 16.87
C ILE A 372 -7.87 -9.82 17.08
N MET A 373 -8.72 -10.56 17.79
CA MET A 373 -8.49 -11.97 18.12
C MET A 373 -8.40 -12.85 16.86
N ARG A 374 -9.15 -12.54 15.79
CA ARG A 374 -8.98 -13.24 14.50
C ARG A 374 -7.61 -13.00 13.89
N GLY A 375 -7.09 -11.77 13.98
CA GLY A 375 -5.74 -11.44 13.51
C GLY A 375 -4.67 -12.16 14.35
N VAL A 376 -4.82 -12.13 15.68
CA VAL A 376 -3.93 -12.83 16.62
C VAL A 376 -3.90 -14.33 16.33
N LEU A 377 -5.05 -14.99 16.30
CA LEU A 377 -5.13 -16.43 16.09
C LEU A 377 -4.60 -16.84 14.70
N HIS A 378 -4.86 -16.02 13.67
CA HIS A 378 -4.31 -16.28 12.36
C HIS A 378 -2.78 -16.21 12.35
N GLN A 379 -2.19 -15.16 12.94
CA GLN A 379 -0.73 -15.06 12.97
C GLN A 379 -0.11 -16.14 13.84
N LEU A 380 -0.69 -16.45 15.00
CA LEU A 380 -0.17 -17.52 15.86
C LEU A 380 -0.16 -18.89 15.17
N ASP A 381 -1.17 -19.20 14.35
CA ASP A 381 -1.18 -20.41 13.52
C ASP A 381 -0.05 -20.39 12.50
N GLU A 382 0.19 -19.26 11.82
CA GLU A 382 1.34 -19.06 10.94
C GLU A 382 2.69 -19.11 11.68
N GLU A 383 2.76 -18.79 12.97
CA GLU A 383 3.96 -18.94 13.79
C GLU A 383 4.14 -20.38 14.31
N GLY A 384 3.09 -21.20 14.28
CA GLY A 384 3.05 -22.50 14.96
C GLY A 384 3.02 -22.38 16.48
N ALA A 385 2.48 -21.27 17.00
CA ALA A 385 2.37 -20.95 18.41
C ALA A 385 0.91 -20.97 18.89
N ARG A 386 0.70 -21.00 20.20
CA ARG A 386 -0.64 -20.99 20.82
C ARG A 386 -0.88 -19.79 21.71
N LEU A 387 -2.12 -19.32 21.72
CA LEU A 387 -2.58 -18.35 22.71
C LEU A 387 -2.88 -19.07 24.02
N LEU A 388 -2.20 -18.71 25.10
CA LEU A 388 -2.43 -19.29 26.43
C LEU A 388 -3.46 -18.53 27.26
N GLY A 389 -3.79 -17.31 26.85
CA GLY A 389 -4.68 -16.42 27.57
C GLY A 389 -4.26 -14.97 27.36
N GLY A 390 -4.65 -14.11 28.30
CA GLY A 390 -4.27 -12.71 28.26
C GLY A 390 -5.07 -11.85 29.24
N HIS A 391 -4.83 -10.55 29.16
CA HIS A 391 -5.56 -9.52 29.87
C HIS A 391 -6.11 -8.49 28.88
N THR A 392 -7.30 -7.99 29.16
CA THR A 392 -7.94 -6.95 28.35
C THR A 392 -8.48 -5.87 29.27
N SER A 393 -8.06 -4.63 29.02
CA SER A 393 -8.50 -3.43 29.71
C SER A 393 -9.16 -2.45 28.73
N GLU A 394 -9.86 -1.44 29.25
CA GLU A 394 -10.36 -0.32 28.45
C GLU A 394 -9.49 0.93 28.68
N GLY A 395 -9.30 1.73 27.65
CA GLY A 395 -8.48 2.94 27.68
C GLY A 395 -8.84 3.94 26.59
N VAL A 396 -8.05 5.00 26.47
CA VAL A 396 -8.28 6.07 25.49
C VAL A 396 -7.90 5.63 24.07
N GLU A 397 -6.79 4.90 23.93
CA GLU A 397 -6.24 4.47 22.65
C GLU A 397 -6.18 2.94 22.57
N LEU A 398 -6.29 2.41 21.35
CA LEU A 398 -6.09 0.98 21.10
C LEU A 398 -4.60 0.64 21.25
N SER A 399 -4.31 -0.30 22.13
CA SER A 399 -2.96 -0.84 22.31
C SER A 399 -2.98 -2.36 22.31
N ILE A 400 -1.98 -2.94 21.64
CA ILE A 400 -1.87 -4.38 21.45
C ILE A 400 -0.43 -4.79 21.77
N GLY A 401 -0.29 -5.83 22.57
CA GLY A 401 0.99 -6.43 22.86
C GLY A 401 0.88 -7.85 23.35
N PHE A 402 2.03 -8.50 23.42
CA PHE A 402 2.14 -9.91 23.75
C PHE A 402 3.37 -10.14 24.61
N THR A 403 3.21 -10.96 25.64
CA THR A 403 4.32 -11.71 26.20
C THR A 403 4.42 -13.01 25.42
N VAL A 404 5.57 -13.27 24.80
CA VAL A 404 5.80 -14.45 23.97
C VAL A 404 6.85 -15.35 24.62
N ASN A 405 6.72 -16.65 24.35
CA ASN A 405 7.65 -17.68 24.80
C ASN A 405 8.11 -18.51 23.61
N GLY A 406 9.39 -18.85 23.62
CA GLY A 406 9.98 -19.82 22.71
C GLY A 406 11.05 -20.65 23.40
N PHE A 407 11.55 -21.66 22.69
CA PHE A 407 12.57 -22.56 23.21
C PHE A 407 13.74 -22.66 22.25
N VAL A 408 14.94 -22.75 22.81
CA VAL A 408 16.18 -23.02 22.07
C VAL A 408 17.02 -24.05 22.81
N GLU A 409 17.75 -24.89 22.09
CA GLU A 409 18.82 -25.67 22.71
C GLU A 409 19.96 -24.73 23.07
N LYS A 410 20.50 -24.81 24.29
CA LYS A 410 21.52 -23.86 24.77
C LYS A 410 22.74 -23.76 23.86
N SER A 411 23.13 -24.87 23.23
CA SER A 411 24.25 -24.94 22.28
C SER A 411 23.95 -24.36 20.89
N LYS A 412 22.69 -24.04 20.59
CA LYS A 412 22.20 -23.51 19.31
C LYS A 412 21.68 -22.08 19.41
N ALA A 413 21.63 -21.50 20.62
CA ALA A 413 21.24 -20.12 20.81
C ALA A 413 22.19 -19.17 20.08
N TRP A 414 21.65 -18.17 19.40
CA TRP A 414 22.46 -17.16 18.73
C TRP A 414 22.73 -16.00 19.67
N PRO A 415 24.00 -15.64 19.90
CA PRO A 415 24.31 -14.49 20.72
C PRO A 415 24.00 -13.19 19.97
N LYS A 416 23.66 -12.14 20.72
CA LYS A 416 23.49 -10.78 20.17
C LYS A 416 24.84 -10.15 19.79
N SER A 417 25.89 -10.44 20.58
CA SER A 417 27.22 -9.81 20.43
C SER A 417 28.33 -10.86 20.54
N ALA A 418 28.61 -11.57 19.44
CA ALA A 418 29.80 -12.43 19.30
C ALA A 418 30.37 -12.40 17.86
N VAL A 419 30.29 -11.23 17.23
CA VAL A 419 30.84 -10.95 15.90
C VAL A 419 32.34 -11.27 15.83
N LYS A 420 32.81 -11.64 14.64
CA LYS A 420 34.23 -11.89 14.36
C LYS A 420 34.74 -10.98 13.25
N PRO A 421 36.06 -10.70 13.22
CA PRO A 421 36.66 -9.97 12.10
C PRO A 421 36.36 -10.66 10.77
N ALA A 422 36.03 -9.85 9.75
CA ALA A 422 35.64 -10.30 8.41
C ALA A 422 34.31 -11.04 8.30
N ASP A 423 33.50 -11.13 9.37
CA ASP A 423 32.10 -11.53 9.22
C ASP A 423 31.38 -10.56 8.29
N VAL A 424 30.52 -11.09 7.42
CA VAL A 424 29.61 -10.26 6.63
C VAL A 424 28.34 -9.98 7.41
N LEU A 425 27.74 -8.82 7.14
CA LEU A 425 26.46 -8.41 7.69
C LEU A 425 25.35 -8.61 6.65
N ILE A 426 24.33 -9.38 7.01
CA ILE A 426 23.13 -9.60 6.19
C ILE A 426 21.93 -8.97 6.89
N LEU A 427 21.12 -8.22 6.13
CA LEU A 427 19.84 -7.70 6.58
C LEU A 427 18.71 -8.41 5.82
N THR A 428 17.74 -8.99 6.52
CA THR A 428 16.70 -9.85 5.89
C THR A 428 15.48 -9.10 5.35
N LYS A 429 15.23 -7.87 5.79
CA LYS A 429 14.10 -7.03 5.36
C LYS A 429 14.54 -5.60 5.05
N PRO A 430 13.81 -4.87 4.20
CA PRO A 430 14.13 -3.49 3.89
C PRO A 430 13.84 -2.55 5.07
N LEU A 431 14.58 -1.46 5.15
CA LEU A 431 14.40 -0.38 6.14
C LEU A 431 13.36 0.65 5.66
N GLY A 432 12.80 1.42 6.58
CA GLY A 432 12.00 2.61 6.28
C GLY A 432 10.57 2.60 6.83
N THR A 433 10.20 1.62 7.64
CA THR A 433 8.83 1.53 8.18
C THR A 433 8.50 2.74 9.07
N GLY A 434 9.44 3.23 9.88
CA GLY A 434 9.23 4.37 10.77
C GLY A 434 8.87 5.67 10.04
N THR A 435 9.67 6.04 9.04
CA THR A 435 9.47 7.24 8.22
C THR A 435 8.20 7.15 7.39
N LEU A 436 7.88 5.97 6.83
CA LEU A 436 6.65 5.76 6.06
C LEU A 436 5.40 5.85 6.95
N LEU A 437 5.45 5.30 8.17
CA LEU A 437 4.37 5.45 9.15
C LEU A 437 4.22 6.92 9.59
N ALA A 438 5.33 7.63 9.83
CA ALA A 438 5.29 9.06 10.16
C ALA A 438 4.68 9.90 9.02
N ALA A 439 5.01 9.58 7.77
CA ALA A 439 4.42 10.21 6.59
C ALA A 439 2.93 9.87 6.42
N ASN A 440 2.54 8.62 6.68
CA ASN A 440 1.14 8.18 6.62
C ASN A 440 0.29 8.91 7.67
N MET A 441 0.80 8.99 8.90
CA MET A 441 0.20 9.76 9.99
C MET A 441 0.13 11.26 9.69
N GLN A 442 0.80 11.78 8.67
CA GLN A 442 0.69 13.18 8.25
C GLN A 442 -0.09 13.35 6.94
N TYR A 443 -0.70 12.27 6.42
CA TYR A 443 -1.36 12.23 5.11
C TYR A 443 -0.43 12.60 3.94
N ARG A 444 0.87 12.35 4.09
CA ARG A 444 1.91 12.65 3.09
C ARG A 444 2.53 11.40 2.45
N ALA A 445 2.18 10.20 2.93
CA ALA A 445 2.56 8.96 2.28
C ALA A 445 1.61 8.61 1.13
N ARG A 446 2.16 8.02 0.06
CA ARG A 446 1.35 7.39 -0.99
C ARG A 446 0.83 6.04 -0.52
N GLY A 447 -0.37 5.65 -0.96
CA GLY A 447 -0.99 4.39 -0.55
C GLY A 447 -0.19 3.13 -0.92
N ASP A 448 0.55 3.15 -2.03
CA ASP A 448 1.42 2.04 -2.42
C ASP A 448 2.67 1.91 -1.54
N TRP A 449 3.20 3.02 -1.02
CA TRP A 449 4.28 3.01 -0.03
C TRP A 449 3.81 2.42 1.30
N VAL A 450 2.63 2.83 1.78
CA VAL A 450 2.03 2.31 3.02
C VAL A 450 1.73 0.82 2.89
N GLN A 451 1.19 0.39 1.75
CA GLN A 451 0.94 -1.02 1.48
C GLN A 451 2.24 -1.84 1.52
N GLY A 452 3.32 -1.37 0.89
CA GLY A 452 4.62 -2.05 0.93
C GLY A 452 5.21 -2.13 2.35
N ALA A 453 5.02 -1.10 3.18
CA ALA A 453 5.41 -1.13 4.58
C ALA A 453 4.60 -2.16 5.39
N ILE A 454 3.28 -2.22 5.20
CA ILE A 454 2.40 -3.21 5.86
C ILE A 454 2.80 -4.64 5.46
N GLU A 455 3.05 -4.89 4.17
CA GLU A 455 3.50 -6.19 3.68
C GLU A 455 4.85 -6.61 4.31
N SER A 456 5.80 -5.69 4.41
CA SER A 456 7.08 -5.93 5.09
C SER A 456 6.92 -6.24 6.59
N MET A 457 6.01 -5.55 7.28
CA MET A 457 5.73 -5.76 8.70
C MET A 457 4.98 -7.07 8.98
N LEU A 458 4.18 -7.56 8.04
CA LEU A 458 3.45 -8.82 8.12
C LEU A 458 4.33 -10.04 7.80
N LEU A 459 5.47 -9.86 7.14
CA LEU A 459 6.42 -10.94 6.89
C LEU A 459 7.10 -11.35 8.21
N SER A 460 6.69 -12.46 8.83
CA SER A 460 7.31 -12.96 10.06
C SER A 460 8.81 -13.25 9.88
N ASN A 461 9.61 -13.18 10.95
CA ASN A 461 11.03 -13.60 10.95
C ASN A 461 11.21 -15.12 11.13
N ARG A 462 10.13 -15.89 11.32
CA ARG A 462 10.15 -17.36 11.51
C ARG A 462 10.93 -18.09 10.43
N GLU A 463 10.60 -17.82 9.19
CA GLU A 463 11.18 -18.54 8.05
C GLU A 463 12.64 -18.10 7.81
N ALA A 464 12.96 -16.83 8.06
CA ALA A 464 14.34 -16.35 8.07
C ALA A 464 15.16 -17.11 9.12
N ALA A 465 14.69 -17.22 10.36
CA ALA A 465 15.37 -18.00 11.39
C ALA A 465 15.54 -19.47 10.99
N ARG A 466 14.52 -20.08 10.37
CA ARG A 466 14.62 -21.46 9.86
C ARG A 466 15.71 -21.61 8.79
N VAL A 467 15.84 -20.64 7.89
CA VAL A 467 16.92 -20.62 6.88
C VAL A 467 18.28 -20.41 7.55
N LEU A 468 18.38 -19.43 8.44
CA LEU A 468 19.61 -19.04 9.14
C LEU A 468 20.18 -20.17 10.02
N SER A 469 19.32 -21.03 10.60
CA SER A 469 19.74 -22.20 11.40
C SER A 469 20.61 -23.23 10.67
N ARG A 470 20.74 -23.11 9.34
CA ARG A 470 21.60 -23.96 8.50
C ARG A 470 23.00 -23.40 8.29
N TYR A 471 23.25 -22.20 8.81
CA TYR A 471 24.47 -21.43 8.63
C TYR A 471 25.15 -21.21 9.98
N ASN A 472 26.44 -20.87 9.95
CA ASN A 472 27.20 -20.60 11.16
C ASN A 472 27.00 -19.15 11.60
N ILE A 473 25.96 -18.92 12.40
CA ILE A 473 25.61 -17.59 12.92
C ILE A 473 26.55 -17.19 14.06
N HIS A 474 27.29 -16.10 13.88
CA HIS A 474 28.15 -15.55 14.92
C HIS A 474 27.43 -14.50 15.78
N ALA A 475 26.55 -13.70 15.18
CA ALA A 475 25.68 -12.79 15.91
C ALA A 475 24.35 -12.57 15.18
N CYS A 476 23.28 -12.36 15.93
CA CYS A 476 21.98 -12.03 15.37
C CYS A 476 21.19 -11.11 16.30
N THR A 477 20.52 -10.13 15.72
CA THR A 477 19.53 -9.27 16.40
C THR A 477 18.43 -8.95 15.40
N ASP A 478 17.25 -8.53 15.85
CA ASP A 478 16.26 -7.94 14.97
C ASP A 478 16.34 -6.40 14.99
N ILE A 479 15.93 -5.77 13.90
CA ILE A 479 15.95 -4.31 13.79
C ILE A 479 14.58 -3.77 14.19
N THR A 480 14.53 -3.05 15.31
CA THR A 480 13.29 -2.50 15.88
C THR A 480 13.40 -1.00 16.18
N GLY A 481 13.02 -0.56 17.38
CA GLY A 481 12.85 0.86 17.75
C GLY A 481 14.12 1.71 17.71
N PHE A 482 15.31 1.11 17.85
CA PHE A 482 16.58 1.84 17.81
C PHE A 482 17.13 2.04 16.39
N GLY A 483 16.45 1.50 15.39
CA GLY A 483 16.88 1.53 14.00
C GLY A 483 18.14 0.68 13.74
N LEU A 484 18.61 0.67 12.50
CA LEU A 484 19.78 -0.13 12.12
C LEU A 484 21.04 0.30 12.90
N GLY A 485 21.22 1.60 13.11
CA GLY A 485 22.42 2.14 13.76
C GLY A 485 22.56 1.67 15.20
N GLY A 486 21.48 1.73 15.99
CA GLY A 486 21.52 1.36 17.41
C GLY A 486 21.78 -0.14 17.58
N HIS A 487 21.00 -0.96 16.89
CA HIS A 487 21.14 -2.42 16.92
C HIS A 487 22.50 -2.92 16.41
N LEU A 488 23.06 -2.25 15.39
CA LEU A 488 24.42 -2.54 14.93
C LEU A 488 25.47 -2.18 15.98
N GLU A 489 25.39 -1.01 16.63
CA GLU A 489 26.34 -0.64 17.68
C GLU A 489 26.27 -1.57 18.91
N GLU A 490 25.08 -2.05 19.27
CA GLU A 490 24.90 -3.07 20.31
C GLU A 490 25.56 -4.41 19.93
N MET A 491 25.34 -4.86 18.69
CA MET A 491 25.96 -6.09 18.16
C MET A 491 27.50 -5.99 18.14
N LEU A 492 28.05 -4.82 17.79
CA LEU A 492 29.49 -4.58 17.72
C LEU A 492 30.16 -4.44 19.10
N GLY A 493 29.41 -4.04 20.13
CA GLY A 493 29.96 -3.75 21.45
C GLY A 493 30.97 -2.59 21.40
N GLN A 494 32.04 -2.66 22.22
CA GLN A 494 33.12 -1.65 22.20
C GLN A 494 34.35 -2.07 21.38
N SER A 495 34.42 -3.33 20.98
CA SER A 495 35.64 -3.95 20.47
C SER A 495 35.70 -4.00 18.94
N PHE A 496 34.56 -3.88 18.26
CA PHE A 496 34.47 -4.05 16.81
C PHE A 496 33.79 -2.86 16.13
N GLY A 497 33.92 -2.84 14.81
CA GLY A 497 33.40 -1.84 13.91
C GLY A 497 32.84 -2.53 12.69
N ALA A 498 32.24 -1.75 11.79
CA ALA A 498 31.66 -2.28 10.56
C ALA A 498 31.88 -1.31 9.40
N GLU A 499 32.12 -1.86 8.22
CA GLU A 499 32.06 -1.11 6.96
C GLU A 499 30.72 -1.41 6.29
N ILE A 500 29.86 -0.40 6.16
CA ILE A 500 28.51 -0.53 5.57
C ILE A 500 28.51 0.07 4.16
N ALA A 501 28.10 -0.73 3.18
CA ALA A 501 27.88 -0.29 1.81
C ALA A 501 26.49 0.34 1.69
N VAL A 502 26.43 1.68 1.69
CA VAL A 502 25.14 2.42 1.74
C VAL A 502 24.26 2.10 0.54
N SER A 503 24.88 1.89 -0.62
CA SER A 503 24.20 1.50 -1.87
C SER A 503 23.58 0.10 -1.84
N SER A 504 24.00 -0.76 -0.90
CA SER A 504 23.50 -2.13 -0.75
C SER A 504 22.40 -2.26 0.31
N LEU A 505 22.07 -1.17 1.01
CA LEU A 505 21.00 -1.18 2.00
C LEU A 505 19.64 -1.38 1.32
N PRO A 506 18.89 -2.44 1.68
CA PRO A 506 17.52 -2.59 1.20
C PRO A 506 16.63 -1.55 1.89
N VAL A 507 15.90 -0.76 1.10
CA VAL A 507 15.03 0.32 1.59
C VAL A 507 13.68 0.25 0.91
N LEU A 508 12.62 0.45 1.70
CA LEU A 508 11.24 0.45 1.21
C LEU A 508 11.01 1.61 0.23
N PRO A 509 10.21 1.41 -0.84
CA PRO A 509 9.83 2.48 -1.74
C PRO A 509 9.23 3.68 -1.00
N GLY A 510 9.73 4.89 -1.30
CA GLY A 510 9.29 6.14 -0.68
C GLY A 510 9.98 6.50 0.63
N ALA A 511 10.70 5.59 1.30
CA ALA A 511 11.31 5.89 2.60
C ALA A 511 12.41 6.97 2.49
N LEU A 512 13.27 6.90 1.48
CA LEU A 512 14.29 7.95 1.26
C LEU A 512 13.66 9.29 0.83
N ASP A 513 12.56 9.25 0.07
CA ASP A 513 11.81 10.45 -0.33
C ASP A 513 11.23 11.13 0.92
N CYS A 514 10.58 10.37 1.80
CA CYS A 514 10.04 10.85 3.06
C CYS A 514 11.14 11.45 3.96
N LEU A 515 12.28 10.77 4.12
CA LEU A 515 13.41 11.30 4.87
C LEU A 515 13.96 12.59 4.27
N GLY A 516 14.05 12.69 2.94
CA GLY A 516 14.47 13.90 2.22
C GLY A 516 13.53 15.10 2.44
N GLU A 517 12.24 14.83 2.67
CA GLU A 517 11.23 15.83 3.03
C GLU A 517 11.14 16.13 4.54
N GLY A 518 12.00 15.50 5.36
CA GLY A 518 12.00 15.66 6.82
C GLY A 518 10.85 14.92 7.53
N LEU A 519 10.19 13.98 6.85
CA LEU A 519 9.11 13.16 7.42
C LEU A 519 9.70 12.03 8.26
N GLN A 520 10.05 12.33 9.51
CA GLN A 520 10.74 11.41 10.41
C GLN A 520 9.85 10.96 11.56
N SER A 521 10.12 9.77 12.10
CA SER A 521 9.54 9.32 13.37
C SER A 521 10.07 10.15 14.55
N SER A 522 9.29 10.26 15.62
CA SER A 522 9.67 10.97 16.86
C SER A 522 10.96 10.43 17.51
N LEU A 523 11.26 9.13 17.35
CA LEU A 523 12.50 8.53 17.87
C LEU A 523 13.74 8.81 17.01
N HIS A 524 13.59 9.32 15.79
CA HIS A 524 14.70 9.48 14.85
C HIS A 524 15.81 10.37 15.44
N ALA A 525 15.43 11.50 16.04
CA ALA A 525 16.37 12.43 16.66
C ALA A 525 17.07 11.81 17.88
N SER A 526 16.35 11.07 18.71
CA SER A 526 16.93 10.38 19.87
C SER A 526 17.88 9.27 19.43
N ASN A 527 17.46 8.40 18.51
CA ASN A 527 18.30 7.35 17.92
C ASN A 527 19.60 7.94 17.35
N ARG A 528 19.53 9.09 16.69
CA ARG A 528 20.71 9.81 16.20
C ARG A 528 21.64 10.26 17.33
N ARG A 529 21.11 10.80 18.43
CA ARG A 529 21.93 11.27 19.56
C ARG A 529 22.60 10.11 20.30
N SER A 530 21.94 8.96 20.39
CA SER A 530 22.42 7.77 21.08
C SER A 530 23.57 7.06 20.38
N LEU A 531 23.74 7.24 19.05
CA LEU A 531 24.86 6.62 18.33
C LEU A 531 26.20 7.28 18.68
N ARG A 532 27.24 6.47 18.81
CA ARG A 532 28.63 6.94 18.97
C ARG A 532 29.08 7.76 17.77
N HIS A 533 28.55 7.46 16.58
CA HIS A 533 28.86 8.16 15.33
C HIS A 533 27.62 8.76 14.66
N GLN A 534 27.36 10.04 14.97
CA GLN A 534 26.19 10.81 14.50
C GLN A 534 26.25 11.25 13.02
N GLN A 535 27.24 10.78 12.26
CA GLN A 535 27.44 11.08 10.83
C GLN A 535 26.96 9.95 9.89
N SER A 536 26.07 9.08 10.38
CA SER A 536 25.44 8.04 9.57
C SER A 536 24.27 8.59 8.73
N PRO A 537 23.88 7.92 7.62
CA PRO A 537 22.74 8.30 6.80
C PRO A 537 21.44 8.29 7.61
N ALA A 538 20.49 9.17 7.26
CA ALA A 538 19.25 9.32 8.02
C ALA A 538 18.46 8.00 8.21
N ILE A 539 18.55 7.06 7.28
CA ILE A 539 17.86 5.76 7.37
C ILE A 539 18.37 4.89 8.53
N PHE A 540 19.58 5.11 9.04
CA PHE A 540 20.13 4.34 10.18
C PHE A 540 19.39 4.61 11.48
N TYR A 541 18.87 5.83 11.62
CA TYR A 541 18.17 6.26 12.83
C TYR A 541 16.66 6.00 12.74
N ASP A 542 16.18 5.53 11.58
CA ASP A 542 14.76 5.25 11.38
C ASP A 542 14.33 4.04 12.20
N PRO A 543 13.44 4.20 13.21
CA PRO A 543 12.93 3.08 13.97
C PRO A 543 12.13 2.14 13.06
N GLN A 544 12.30 0.84 13.22
CA GLN A 544 11.57 -0.16 12.45
C GLN A 544 10.50 -0.82 13.31
N THR A 545 9.27 -0.95 12.79
CA THR A 545 8.24 -1.82 13.38
C THR A 545 8.27 -3.16 12.66
N SER A 546 8.33 -4.28 13.40
CA SER A 546 8.42 -5.64 12.82
C SER A 546 9.51 -5.76 11.73
N GLY A 547 10.71 -5.25 12.02
CA GLY A 547 11.83 -5.23 11.09
C GLY A 547 12.42 -6.61 10.81
N GLY A 548 13.51 -6.62 10.04
CA GLY A 548 14.23 -7.85 9.70
C GLY A 548 15.26 -8.22 10.74
N LEU A 549 15.90 -9.38 10.53
CA LEU A 549 17.07 -9.80 11.27
C LEU A 549 18.32 -9.16 10.65
N LEU A 550 19.22 -8.68 11.50
CA LEU A 550 20.60 -8.34 11.18
C LEU A 550 21.48 -9.49 11.68
N VAL A 551 22.29 -10.04 10.78
CA VAL A 551 23.03 -11.28 11.01
C VAL A 551 24.49 -11.09 10.65
N ALA A 552 25.40 -11.54 11.51
CA ALA A 552 26.82 -11.68 11.24
C ALA A 552 27.19 -13.16 11.03
N LEU A 553 27.82 -13.48 9.89
CA LEU A 553 28.25 -14.85 9.54
C LEU A 553 29.50 -14.83 8.62
N PRO A 554 30.18 -15.98 8.42
CA PRO A 554 31.35 -16.07 7.54
C PRO A 554 31.09 -15.68 6.07
N GLU A 555 32.03 -14.96 5.45
CA GLU A 555 31.92 -14.46 4.07
C GLU A 555 31.61 -15.56 3.03
N ASP A 556 32.17 -16.76 3.19
CA ASP A 556 32.00 -17.88 2.26
C ASP A 556 30.58 -18.47 2.25
N GLU A 557 29.78 -18.21 3.29
CA GLU A 557 28.39 -18.64 3.39
C GLU A 557 27.39 -17.57 2.89
N ALA A 558 27.83 -16.31 2.79
CA ALA A 558 26.99 -15.12 2.56
C ALA A 558 26.07 -15.23 1.34
N GLY A 559 26.65 -15.51 0.17
CA GLY A 559 25.90 -15.54 -1.09
C GLY A 559 24.84 -16.65 -1.13
N ARG A 560 25.14 -17.79 -0.52
CA ARG A 560 24.18 -18.90 -0.37
C ARG A 560 23.05 -18.54 0.59
N CYS A 561 23.39 -17.94 1.74
CA CYS A 561 22.42 -17.51 2.73
C CYS A 561 21.41 -16.51 2.14
N VAL A 562 21.88 -15.45 1.47
CA VAL A 562 21.00 -14.48 0.80
C VAL A 562 20.12 -15.14 -0.26
N THR A 563 20.68 -16.05 -1.06
CA THR A 563 19.89 -16.77 -2.08
C THR A 563 18.77 -17.60 -1.46
N ASP A 564 19.05 -18.30 -0.35
CA ASP A 564 18.05 -19.11 0.33
C ASP A 564 17.00 -18.27 1.05
N LEU A 565 17.38 -17.13 1.63
CA LEU A 565 16.45 -16.13 2.18
C LEU A 565 15.50 -15.58 1.10
N CYS A 566 16.06 -15.20 -0.06
CA CYS A 566 15.25 -14.72 -1.20
C CYS A 566 14.27 -15.78 -1.71
N ARG A 567 14.67 -17.06 -1.75
CA ARG A 567 13.78 -18.18 -2.11
C ARG A 567 12.69 -18.42 -1.06
N ALA A 568 12.96 -18.11 0.19
CA ALA A 568 12.02 -18.21 1.30
C ALA A 568 11.05 -17.00 1.40
N GLY A 569 11.13 -16.04 0.48
CA GLY A 569 10.23 -14.88 0.41
C GLY A 569 10.82 -13.57 0.91
N TYR A 570 12.06 -13.58 1.41
CA TYR A 570 12.79 -12.37 1.83
C TYR A 570 13.52 -11.75 0.63
N HIS A 571 12.76 -11.28 -0.36
CA HIS A 571 13.29 -10.82 -1.65
C HIS A 571 14.24 -9.62 -1.57
N ASN A 572 14.24 -8.91 -0.45
CA ASN A 572 15.13 -7.78 -0.18
C ASN A 572 16.31 -8.15 0.73
N ALA A 573 16.51 -9.43 1.05
CA ALA A 573 17.68 -9.85 1.81
C ALA A 573 18.97 -9.46 1.08
N ALA A 574 19.89 -8.83 1.78
CA ALA A 574 21.12 -8.32 1.18
C ALA A 574 22.30 -8.37 2.15
N VAL A 575 23.50 -8.59 1.60
CA VAL A 575 24.75 -8.28 2.32
C VAL A 575 24.89 -6.76 2.33
N ILE A 576 24.97 -6.17 3.52
CA ILE A 576 25.02 -4.72 3.70
C ILE A 576 26.41 -4.21 4.07
N GLY A 577 27.33 -5.11 4.45
CA GLY A 577 28.65 -4.70 4.93
C GLY A 577 29.44 -5.86 5.53
N ALA A 578 30.52 -5.52 6.21
CA ALA A 578 31.36 -6.49 6.92
C ALA A 578 31.94 -5.90 8.22
N ILE A 579 32.22 -6.78 9.17
CA ILE A 579 32.85 -6.47 10.45
C ILE A 579 34.34 -6.22 10.24
N ASN A 580 34.87 -5.21 10.93
CA ASN A 580 36.30 -4.88 10.92
C ASN A 580 36.84 -4.71 12.35
N ASP A 581 38.17 -4.74 12.47
CA ASP A 581 38.89 -4.56 13.74
C ASP A 581 38.94 -3.09 14.21
N SER A 582 38.36 -2.15 13.46
CA SER A 582 38.25 -0.78 13.94
C SER A 582 37.16 -0.69 15.00
N SER A 583 37.17 0.31 15.88
CA SER A 583 36.05 0.54 16.81
C SER A 583 34.95 1.43 16.23
N LYS A 584 34.89 1.57 14.90
CA LYS A 584 34.04 2.55 14.22
C LYS A 584 33.19 1.91 13.12
N VAL A 585 31.99 2.45 12.96
CA VAL A 585 31.16 2.22 11.78
C VAL A 585 31.60 3.20 10.68
N SER A 586 32.07 2.68 9.55
CA SER A 586 32.42 3.43 8.35
C SER A 586 31.44 3.16 7.21
N LEU A 587 31.29 4.11 6.30
CA LEU A 587 30.35 4.05 5.18
C LEU A 587 31.13 3.98 3.87
N ARG A 588 30.69 3.11 2.95
CA ARG A 588 31.23 2.96 1.59
C ARG A 588 30.19 3.22 0.52
#